data_AF-A0A7W5TPI6-F1
#
_entry.id   AF-A0A7W5TPI6-F1
#
_cell.length_a   1.000
_cell.length_b   1.000
_cell.length_c   1.000
_cell.angle_alpha   90.00
_cell.angle_beta   90.00
_cell.angle_gamma   90.00
#
_symmetry.space_group_name_H-M   'P 1'
#
loop_
_entity.id
_entity.type
_entity.pdbx_description
1 polymer ?
#
loop_
_entity_poly.entity_id
_entity_poly.type
_entity_poly.pdbx_seq_one_letter_code
_entity_poly.pdbx_strand_id
1 'polypeptide(L)'
;MGDDSTTTIRATFETREAADIAIEHLVQQHGISRPDIFIQSAGDRNTAGAVASGGDASHEEGARRDAPLGGEIEVSADVTISQVVAVRRCLGEAGALRISSH
;
A
#
# COMPACT_ATOMS: atom_id res chain seq x y z
N MET A 1 -7.12 20.18 -24.54
CA MET A 1 -7.35 20.19 -23.08
C MET A 1 -7.57 18.73 -22.74
N GLY A 2 -6.50 18.06 -22.29
CA GLY A 2 -6.57 16.63 -21.99
C GLY A 2 -7.51 16.44 -20.81
N ASP A 3 -8.26 15.35 -20.82
CA ASP A 3 -9.19 14.98 -19.76
C ASP A 3 -8.45 14.98 -18.41
N ASP A 4 -8.57 16.08 -17.66
CA ASP A 4 -8.03 16.29 -16.32
C ASP A 4 -8.79 15.47 -15.26
N SER A 5 -9.56 14.49 -15.72
CA SER A 5 -10.34 13.63 -14.85
C SER A 5 -9.38 12.70 -14.13
N THR A 6 -9.36 12.82 -12.80
CA THR A 6 -8.66 11.92 -11.90
C THR A 6 -9.62 10.84 -11.40
N THR A 7 -9.07 9.68 -11.07
CA THR A 7 -9.77 8.56 -10.45
C THR A 7 -8.87 7.97 -9.38
N THR A 8 -9.48 7.45 -8.32
CA THR A 8 -8.73 6.81 -7.25
C THR A 8 -8.63 5.31 -7.55
N ILE A 9 -7.41 4.80 -7.60
CA ILE A 9 -7.15 3.35 -7.67
C ILE A 9 -6.80 2.86 -6.29
N ARG A 10 -7.45 1.77 -5.87
CA ARG A 10 -7.16 1.07 -4.61
C ARG A 10 -6.62 -0.32 -4.88
N ALA A 11 -5.59 -0.70 -4.15
CA ALA A 11 -5.04 -2.04 -4.14
C ALA A 11 -4.83 -2.55 -2.72
N THR A 12 -5.19 -3.82 -2.47
CA THR A 12 -4.87 -4.50 -1.20
C THR A 12 -3.68 -5.43 -1.36
N PHE A 13 -2.85 -5.50 -0.31
CA PHE A 13 -1.63 -6.29 -0.26
C PHE A 13 -1.62 -7.16 1.00
N GLU A 14 -1.09 -8.37 0.87
CA GLU A 14 -0.91 -9.27 2.02
C GLU A 14 0.18 -8.78 2.97
N THR A 15 1.23 -8.15 2.44
CA THR A 15 2.43 -7.77 3.20
C THR A 15 2.81 -6.30 3.04
N ARG A 16 3.48 -5.77 4.08
CA ARG A 16 4.05 -4.41 4.07
C ARG A 16 5.08 -4.22 2.97
N GLU A 17 5.91 -5.25 2.74
CA GLU A 17 6.94 -5.24 1.71
C GLU A 17 6.35 -5.07 0.32
N ALA A 18 5.29 -5.83 -0.02
CA ALA A 18 4.63 -5.71 -1.32
C ALA A 18 3.98 -4.32 -1.52
N ALA A 19 3.40 -3.76 -0.46
CA ALA A 19 2.86 -2.41 -0.47
C ALA A 19 3.96 -1.34 -0.67
N ASP A 20 5.12 -1.48 -0.04
CA ASP A 20 6.23 -0.53 -0.19
C ASP A 20 6.80 -0.55 -1.61
N ILE A 21 7.06 -1.75 -2.16
CA ILE A 21 7.50 -1.93 -3.56
C ILE A 21 6.50 -1.30 -4.53
N ALA A 22 5.20 -1.46 -4.29
CA ALA A 22 4.18 -0.83 -5.10
C ALA A 22 4.31 0.70 -5.08
N ILE A 23 4.44 1.31 -3.91
CA ILE A 23 4.59 2.77 -3.76
C ILE A 23 5.87 3.26 -4.44
N GLU A 24 6.98 2.55 -4.27
CA GLU A 24 8.25 2.85 -4.93
C GLU A 24 8.06 2.90 -6.45
N HIS A 25 7.40 1.89 -7.02
CA HIS A 25 7.14 1.84 -8.45
C HIS A 25 6.17 2.93 -8.92
N LEU A 26 5.12 3.25 -8.16
CA LEU A 26 4.19 4.34 -8.49
C LEU A 26 4.91 5.69 -8.58
N VAL A 27 5.80 5.98 -7.62
CA VAL A 27 6.56 7.24 -7.60
C VAL A 27 7.63 7.25 -8.70
N GLN A 28 8.44 6.18 -8.80
CA GLN A 28 9.62 6.18 -9.67
C GLN A 28 9.28 5.94 -11.14
N GLN A 29 8.36 5.00 -11.43
CA GLN A 29 8.08 4.59 -12.81
C GLN A 29 6.91 5.36 -13.43
N HIS A 30 5.93 5.75 -12.61
CA HIS A 30 4.71 6.41 -13.09
C HIS A 30 4.63 7.90 -12.74
N GLY A 31 5.60 8.41 -11.97
CA GLY A 31 5.68 9.83 -11.62
C GLY A 31 4.52 10.31 -10.76
N ILE A 32 3.85 9.40 -10.04
CA ILE A 32 2.77 9.77 -9.13
C ILE A 32 3.40 10.46 -7.93
N SER A 33 2.86 11.63 -7.57
CA SER A 33 3.40 12.35 -6.43
C SER A 33 3.11 11.56 -5.15
N ARG A 34 4.12 11.41 -4.30
CA ARG A 34 3.95 10.81 -2.96
C ARG A 34 2.74 11.36 -2.16
N PRO A 35 2.39 12.66 -2.19
CA PRO A 35 1.18 13.16 -1.52
C PRO A 35 -0.14 12.62 -2.09
N ASP A 36 -0.17 12.13 -3.33
CA ASP A 36 -1.34 11.53 -3.97
C ASP A 36 -1.48 10.02 -3.65
N ILE A 37 -0.61 9.49 -2.78
CA ILE A 37 -0.58 8.08 -2.40
C ILE A 37 -0.89 7.93 -0.91
N PHE A 38 -1.91 7.14 -0.59
CA PHE A 38 -2.39 6.87 0.76
C PHE A 38 -2.19 5.40 1.11
N ILE A 39 -1.84 5.14 2.36
CA ILE A 39 -1.60 3.79 2.87
C ILE A 39 -2.41 3.65 4.15
N GLN A 40 -3.25 2.62 4.21
CA GLN A 40 -4.04 2.31 5.39
C GLN A 40 -4.15 0.79 5.57
N SER A 41 -4.65 0.38 6.73
CA SER A 41 -5.04 -1.00 6.96
C SER A 41 -6.41 -1.24 6.35
N ALA A 42 -6.56 -2.30 5.55
CA ALA A 42 -7.79 -2.62 4.83
C ALA A 42 -8.93 -3.13 5.73
N GLY A 43 -8.72 -3.21 7.05
CA GLY A 43 -9.77 -3.52 8.03
C GLY A 43 -9.57 -2.80 9.36
N ASP A 44 -10.65 -2.68 10.14
CA ASP A 44 -10.71 -2.05 11.48
C ASP A 44 -9.69 -2.60 12.50
N ARG A 45 -9.02 -3.71 12.19
CA ARG A 45 -8.10 -4.42 13.09
C ARG A 45 -6.65 -3.95 13.06
N ASN A 46 -6.31 -2.85 12.39
CA ASN A 46 -4.92 -2.36 12.47
C ASN A 46 -4.81 -0.83 12.37
N THR A 47 -5.19 -0.15 13.45
CA THR A 47 -4.78 1.24 13.76
C THR A 47 -3.86 1.28 14.97
N ALA A 48 -3.10 0.21 15.21
CA ALA A 48 -2.10 0.16 16.26
C ALA A 48 -0.74 -0.15 15.65
N GLY A 49 0.13 0.85 15.66
CA GLY A 49 1.56 0.61 15.55
C GLY A 49 1.97 -0.44 16.57
N ALA A 50 2.41 -1.60 16.09
CA ALA A 50 2.87 -2.70 16.91
C ALA A 50 4.24 -3.20 16.44
N VAL A 51 5.07 -2.30 15.92
CA VAL A 51 6.52 -2.45 15.99
C VAL A 51 7.09 -1.10 16.38
N ALA A 52 7.69 -1.04 17.57
CA ALA A 52 8.40 0.12 18.05
C ALA A 52 9.53 0.46 17.05
N SER A 53 9.48 1.67 16.49
CA SER A 53 10.66 2.28 15.89
C SER A 53 11.63 2.65 17.01
N GLY A 54 12.76 1.93 17.09
CA GLY A 54 13.94 2.31 17.85
C GLY A 54 14.11 1.66 19.21
N GLY A 55 15.25 0.99 19.41
CA GLY A 55 15.98 0.99 20.67
C GLY A 55 15.57 0.04 21.81
N ASP A 56 14.57 -0.83 21.67
CA ASP A 56 14.19 -1.79 22.73
C ASP A 56 14.29 -3.24 22.23
N ALA A 57 15.50 -3.62 21.80
CA ALA A 57 15.83 -4.98 21.35
C ALA A 57 16.34 -5.84 22.51
N SER A 58 15.69 -5.75 23.67
CA SER A 58 16.06 -6.55 24.84
C SER A 58 14.79 -6.94 25.55
N HIS A 59 14.26 -8.14 25.30
CA HIS A 59 13.85 -9.06 26.36
C HIS A 59 13.68 -10.46 25.76
N GLU A 60 14.40 -11.39 26.38
CA GLU A 60 14.43 -12.81 26.10
C GLU A 60 13.12 -13.47 26.54
N GLU A 61 12.06 -13.39 25.72
CA GLU A 61 10.96 -14.34 25.83
C GLU A 61 10.26 -14.49 24.48
N GLY A 62 10.09 -15.74 24.06
CA GLY A 62 9.83 -16.14 22.68
C GLY A 62 8.81 -15.29 21.94
N ALA A 63 9.17 -14.94 20.69
CA ALA A 63 8.28 -14.32 19.72
C ALA A 63 6.93 -15.07 19.71
N ARG A 64 5.92 -14.49 20.37
CA ARG A 64 4.59 -15.08 20.43
C ARG A 64 4.04 -15.09 19.01
N ARG A 65 3.80 -16.29 18.48
CA ARG A 65 3.23 -16.56 17.14
C ARG A 65 1.72 -16.30 17.06
N ASP A 66 1.17 -15.49 17.95
CA ASP A 66 -0.28 -15.27 18.12
C ASP A 66 -0.69 -13.78 18.16
N ALA A 67 0.14 -12.89 17.61
CA ALA A 67 -0.41 -11.63 17.11
C ALA A 67 -1.06 -11.92 15.75
N PRO A 68 -2.26 -11.40 15.42
CA PRO A 68 -2.80 -11.50 14.07
C PRO A 68 -1.88 -10.71 13.12
N LEU A 69 -0.87 -11.40 12.59
CA LEU A 69 -0.02 -10.95 11.50
C LEU A 69 -0.86 -10.96 10.20
N GLY A 70 -1.73 -9.96 9.99
CA GLY A 70 -2.49 -9.94 8.75
C GLY A 70 -3.73 -9.06 8.77
N GLY A 71 -3.54 -7.76 8.93
CA GLY A 71 -4.44 -6.84 8.25
C GLY A 71 -3.92 -6.69 6.83
N GLU A 72 -4.72 -7.00 5.81
CA GLU A 72 -4.40 -6.57 4.45
C GLU A 72 -4.08 -5.07 4.47
N ILE A 73 -3.10 -4.64 3.68
CA ILE A 73 -2.70 -3.23 3.58
C ILE A 73 -3.34 -2.69 2.32
N GLU A 74 -4.09 -1.60 2.44
CA GLU A 74 -4.64 -0.88 1.31
C GLU A 74 -3.72 0.28 0.92
N VAL A 75 -3.33 0.31 -0.35
CA VAL A 75 -2.69 1.46 -1.00
C VAL A 75 -3.70 2.08 -1.94
N SER A 76 -3.96 3.38 -1.79
CA SER A 76 -4.78 4.16 -2.70
C SER A 76 -3.93 5.21 -3.40
N ALA A 77 -4.15 5.44 -4.69
CA ALA A 77 -3.48 6.48 -5.44
C ALA A 77 -4.46 7.24 -6.33
N ASP A 78 -4.39 8.56 -6.29
CA ASP A 78 -5.12 9.43 -7.21
C ASP A 78 -4.31 9.61 -8.49
N VAL A 79 -4.91 9.23 -9.61
CA VAL A 79 -4.23 9.18 -10.90
C VAL A 79 -5.12 9.72 -12.01
N THR A 80 -4.50 10.20 -13.08
CA THR A 80 -5.25 10.59 -14.28
C THR A 80 -5.81 9.36 -15.00
N ILE A 81 -6.92 9.50 -15.72
CA ILE A 81 -7.52 8.38 -16.49
C ILE A 81 -6.50 7.71 -17.43
N SER A 82 -5.58 8.47 -18.02
CA SER A 82 -4.55 7.96 -18.92
C SER A 82 -3.51 7.08 -18.21
N GLN A 83 -3.32 7.24 -16.89
CA GLN A 83 -2.39 6.44 -16.08
C GLN A 83 -3.02 5.16 -15.51
N VAL A 84 -4.36 5.02 -15.54
CA VAL A 84 -5.09 3.94 -14.87
C VAL A 84 -4.59 2.54 -15.24
N VAL A 85 -4.39 2.29 -16.54
CA VAL A 85 -3.96 0.98 -17.04
C VAL A 85 -2.55 0.65 -16.57
N ALA A 86 -1.64 1.64 -16.61
CA ALA A 86 -0.25 1.47 -16.20
C ALA A 86 -0.15 1.20 -14.69
N VAL A 87 -0.87 1.99 -13.89
CA VAL A 87 -0.91 1.88 -12.43
C VAL A 87 -1.49 0.54 -11.99
N ARG A 88 -2.61 0.13 -12.59
CA ARG A 88 -3.23 -1.16 -12.28
C ARG A 88 -2.31 -2.35 -12.59
N ARG A 89 -1.53 -2.26 -13.67
CA ARG A 89 -0.52 -3.27 -14.00
C ARG A 89 0.61 -3.28 -12.97
N CYS A 90 1.16 -2.11 -12.65
CA CYS A 90 2.22 -1.94 -11.66
C CYS A 90 1.83 -2.51 -10.29
N LEU A 91 0.62 -2.22 -9.82
CA LEU A 91 0.09 -2.76 -8.56
C LEU A 91 -0.01 -4.29 -8.60
N GLY A 92 -0.45 -4.87 -9.73
CA GLY A 92 -0.48 -6.32 -9.92
C GLY A 92 0.90 -6.96 -9.95
N GLU A 93 1.87 -6.34 -10.63
CA GLU A 93 3.28 -6.80 -10.67
C GLU A 93 3.95 -6.72 -9.29
N ALA A 94 3.53 -5.77 -8.44
CA ALA A 94 3.97 -5.66 -7.05
C ALA A 94 3.29 -6.65 -6.08
N GLY A 95 2.31 -7.44 -6.54
CA GLY A 95 1.65 -8.47 -5.72
C GLY A 95 0.33 -8.04 -5.08
N ALA A 96 -0.39 -7.07 -5.65
CA ALA A 96 -1.73 -6.72 -5.19
C ALA A 96 -2.71 -7.90 -5.31
N LEU A 97 -3.47 -8.15 -4.24
CA LEU A 97 -4.50 -9.20 -4.16
C LEU A 97 -5.79 -8.76 -4.85
N ARG A 98 -6.19 -7.50 -4.64
CA ARG A 98 -7.39 -6.91 -5.22
C ARG A 98 -7.07 -5.52 -5.72
N ILE A 99 -7.57 -5.16 -6.91
CA ILE A 99 -7.42 -3.81 -7.46
C ILE A 99 -8.79 -3.31 -7.93
N SER A 100 -9.17 -2.12 -7.49
CA SER A 100 -10.42 -1.43 -7.84
C SER A 100 -10.15 0.03 -8.21
N SER A 101 -11.02 0.64 -9.02
CA SER A 101 -10.97 2.06 -9.38
C SER A 101 -12.35 2.69 -9.19
N HIS A 102 -12.43 3.93 -8.70
CA HIS A 102 -13.68 4.67 -8.48
C HIS A 102 -13.56 6.13 -8.92
#